data_AF-A0A1D2THZ4-F1
#
_entry.id   AF-A0A1D2THZ4-F1
#
_cell.length_a   1.000
_cell.length_b   1.000
_cell.length_c   1.000
_cell.angle_alpha   90.00
_cell.angle_beta   90.00
_cell.angle_gamma   90.00
#
_symmetry.space_group_name_H-M   'P 1'
#
loop_
_entity.id
_entity.type
_entity.pdbx_description
1 polymer ?
#
loop_
_entity_poly.entity_id
_entity_poly.type
_entity_poly.pdbx_seq_one_letter_code
_entity_poly.pdbx_strand_id
1 'polypeptide(L)'
;MLRFNKNLFKSYLAVFAVLFLFLSCTKNDNPNNLPETVAAFQYLPGPKEGVVKILAIGNSFSEDAIESHLYELAKAKGKKVIIGNMYIGGASLEDHVKNALSNGSVYSYRKIDTNGVKKTYPNISIASAVINEQWDYISFQQVSQNSGQFDTYQSTLPVLYNFVKERALNAGAKYVLHQTWAYAQNSTHSGFVNYNKDQLTMYQAIVDANNKAKPLINASLIVPSGTAIQNARTSVVGDNFTRDGYHLSIPMGRYTAAATWYEAIFGESVVGNSYKPAGLSDFEASISQNAAHFALQKPNEVTQMVNFQGDGSFTGVININLGTAAAPAGWNGLTGFTAGSSVALKNNTNNYTGIGATITERFNGQNTDGASTTTTELNMPTDVSKNSYFGNSKGAFGGLTIVQSTIKITGLNKDQRYNFGYFGSRMGVGDNRETKFITTGANEVVARLNTSNNTSNVVWANAVQPNSAGEITITVTAGENNTNGSGFYYLAAIRITK
;
A
#
# COMPACT_ATOMS: atom_id res chain seq x y z
N MET A 1 78.47 20.16 0.04
CA MET A 1 79.11 20.30 1.37
C MET A 1 77.98 20.15 2.39
N LEU A 2 77.84 19.18 3.30
CA LEU A 2 78.62 18.08 3.89
C LEU A 2 77.62 16.90 4.11
N ARG A 3 77.92 15.66 3.70
CA ARG A 3 78.39 14.48 4.49
C ARG A 3 77.42 13.80 5.48
N PHE A 4 77.21 12.51 5.18
CA PHE A 4 76.73 11.33 5.93
C PHE A 4 77.15 11.16 7.41
N ASN A 5 76.28 10.52 8.22
CA ASN A 5 76.50 9.24 8.97
C ASN A 5 75.23 8.87 9.79
N LYS A 6 74.53 7.74 9.60
CA LYS A 6 74.77 6.32 9.99
C LYS A 6 74.93 6.04 11.51
N ASN A 7 73.85 5.46 12.07
CA ASN A 7 73.77 4.20 12.84
C ASN A 7 74.20 4.06 14.33
N LEU A 8 73.28 3.40 15.05
CA LEU A 8 73.43 2.25 15.96
C LEU A 8 73.33 2.42 17.50
N PHE A 9 72.25 1.84 18.05
CA PHE A 9 72.12 1.01 19.27
C PHE A 9 72.30 1.60 20.69
N LYS A 10 71.24 1.52 21.51
CA LYS A 10 71.14 0.50 22.60
C LYS A 10 69.76 0.50 23.27
N SER A 11 69.25 -0.72 23.44
CA SER A 11 68.02 -1.13 24.09
C SER A 11 68.03 -0.89 25.60
N TYR A 12 66.89 -0.51 26.21
CA TYR A 12 66.41 -1.13 27.45
C TYR A 12 64.88 -1.05 27.55
N LEU A 13 64.35 -2.20 27.94
CA LEU A 13 62.97 -2.61 28.07
C LEU A 13 62.37 -2.03 29.36
N ALA A 14 61.25 -1.31 29.27
CA ALA A 14 60.37 -1.07 30.42
C ALA A 14 58.92 -1.13 29.94
N VAL A 15 58.25 -2.19 30.38
CA VAL A 15 56.86 -2.54 30.11
C VAL A 15 55.94 -1.55 30.82
N PHE A 16 55.11 -0.83 30.07
CA PHE A 16 53.82 -0.33 30.54
C PHE A 16 52.78 -0.57 29.45
N ALA A 17 51.94 -1.57 29.67
CA ALA A 17 50.76 -1.83 28.87
C ALA A 17 49.73 -0.71 29.14
N VAL A 18 49.59 0.21 28.19
CA VAL A 18 48.44 1.13 28.15
C VAL A 18 47.41 0.51 27.21
N LEU A 19 46.39 -0.06 27.83
CA LEU A 19 45.19 -0.59 27.20
C LEU A 19 44.40 0.60 26.60
N PHE A 20 44.57 0.87 25.30
CA PHE A 20 43.64 1.77 24.60
C PHE A 20 42.38 0.97 24.25
N LEU A 21 41.34 1.21 25.05
CA LEU A 21 39.98 0.79 24.73
C LEU A 21 39.54 1.46 23.43
N PHE A 22 39.23 0.64 22.45
CA PHE A 22 38.52 1.01 21.23
C PHE A 22 37.15 1.60 21.59
N LEU A 23 36.91 2.84 21.19
CA LEU A 23 35.56 3.38 20.99
C LEU A 23 35.42 3.70 19.50
N SER A 24 35.25 2.66 18.69
CA SER A 24 34.64 2.82 17.37
C SER A 24 33.13 2.89 17.57
N CYS A 25 32.54 4.06 17.31
CA CYS A 25 31.10 4.22 17.17
C CYS A 25 30.59 3.34 16.01
N THR A 26 30.14 2.12 16.30
CA THR A 26 29.28 1.35 15.41
C THR A 26 27.84 1.80 15.65
N LYS A 27 27.30 2.59 14.72
CA LYS A 27 25.85 2.86 14.67
C LYS A 27 25.21 1.73 13.86
N ASN A 28 24.99 0.60 14.52
CA ASN A 28 24.13 -0.48 14.05
C ASN A 28 22.70 -0.16 14.49
N ASP A 29 21.90 0.45 13.62
CA ASP A 29 20.47 0.63 13.86
C ASP A 29 19.70 -0.63 13.42
N ASN A 30 19.99 -1.77 14.08
CA ASN A 30 19.14 -2.97 14.13
C ASN A 30 18.42 -2.96 15.49
N PRO A 31 17.35 -2.16 15.68
CA PRO A 31 16.75 -1.91 16.99
C PRO A 31 16.04 -3.14 17.60
N ASN A 32 15.98 -4.27 16.89
CA ASN A 32 15.20 -5.45 17.27
C ASN A 32 15.98 -6.78 17.26
N ASN A 33 17.32 -6.75 17.11
CA ASN A 33 18.17 -7.97 17.08
C ASN A 33 17.64 -9.06 16.12
N LEU A 34 17.19 -8.67 14.92
CA LEU A 34 16.74 -9.63 13.93
C LEU A 34 17.94 -10.33 13.27
N PRO A 35 17.86 -11.65 12.95
CA PRO A 35 18.95 -12.37 12.30
C PRO A 35 19.27 -11.75 10.94
N GLU A 36 20.52 -11.32 10.74
CA GLU A 36 20.98 -10.63 9.52
C GLU A 36 21.19 -11.58 8.32
N THR A 37 20.91 -12.88 8.48
CA THR A 37 21.15 -13.89 7.44
C THR A 37 19.95 -14.83 7.29
N VAL A 38 19.37 -14.85 6.09
CA VAL A 38 18.45 -15.89 5.63
C VAL A 38 19.29 -16.95 4.90
N ALA A 39 19.03 -18.23 5.14
CA ALA A 39 19.85 -19.35 4.67
C ALA A 39 20.10 -19.36 3.15
N ALA A 40 21.36 -19.48 2.75
CA ALA A 40 21.79 -19.53 1.36
C ALA A 40 21.53 -20.91 0.74
N PHE A 41 20.52 -21.02 -0.13
CA PHE A 41 20.42 -22.14 -1.08
C PHE A 41 20.86 -21.68 -2.48
N GLN A 42 22.06 -22.13 -2.85
CA GLN A 42 22.64 -22.28 -4.21
C GLN A 42 22.48 -21.10 -5.19
N TYR A 43 23.47 -20.20 -5.13
CA TYR A 43 23.79 -19.26 -6.21
C TYR A 43 24.49 -19.99 -7.37
N LEU A 44 23.84 -20.07 -8.53
CA LEU A 44 24.55 -20.29 -9.80
C LEU A 44 25.07 -18.94 -10.33
N PRO A 45 26.33 -18.88 -10.82
CA PRO A 45 26.94 -17.65 -11.32
C PRO A 45 26.32 -17.29 -12.68
N GLY A 46 25.88 -16.03 -12.83
CA GLY A 46 25.40 -15.51 -14.12
C GLY A 46 26.56 -15.02 -15.02
N PRO A 47 26.36 -14.86 -16.35
CA PRO A 47 27.31 -14.14 -17.18
C PRO A 47 26.71 -12.94 -17.93
N LYS A 48 26.94 -11.72 -17.42
CA LYS A 48 27.89 -10.71 -17.95
C LYS A 48 28.10 -9.62 -16.88
N GLU A 49 29.33 -9.15 -16.73
CA GLU A 49 29.80 -8.29 -15.62
C GLU A 49 28.85 -7.15 -15.22
N GLY A 50 28.32 -7.23 -13.99
CA GLY A 50 27.83 -6.10 -13.22
C GLY A 50 26.42 -5.56 -13.48
N VAL A 51 25.65 -6.11 -14.44
CA VAL A 51 24.27 -5.64 -14.74
C VAL A 51 23.28 -6.81 -14.70
N VAL A 52 22.27 -6.74 -13.84
CA VAL A 52 21.17 -7.71 -13.79
C VAL A 52 20.07 -7.32 -14.78
N LYS A 53 19.57 -8.27 -15.56
CA LYS A 53 18.54 -8.02 -16.59
C LYS A 53 17.26 -8.80 -16.29
N ILE A 54 16.15 -8.08 -16.15
CA ILE A 54 14.86 -8.62 -15.76
C ILE A 54 13.83 -8.34 -16.86
N LEU A 55 13.13 -9.37 -17.33
CA LEU A 55 11.97 -9.23 -18.22
C LEU A 55 10.72 -9.76 -17.52
N ALA A 56 9.67 -8.95 -17.40
CA ALA A 56 8.35 -9.43 -17.04
C ALA A 56 7.44 -9.57 -18.27
N ILE A 57 6.72 -10.69 -18.34
CA ILE A 57 5.60 -10.88 -19.24
C ILE A 57 4.33 -10.82 -18.40
N GLY A 58 3.57 -9.73 -18.57
CA GLY A 58 2.43 -9.46 -17.70
C GLY A 58 1.54 -8.31 -18.18
N ASN A 59 1.16 -7.46 -17.22
CA ASN A 59 0.07 -6.49 -17.36
C ASN A 59 0.26 -5.33 -16.38
N SER A 60 -0.82 -4.69 -15.93
CA SER A 60 -0.77 -3.59 -14.95
C SER A 60 -0.19 -4.00 -13.59
N PHE A 61 -0.23 -5.28 -13.22
CA PHE A 61 0.38 -5.75 -11.96
C PHE A 61 1.90 -5.91 -12.05
N SER A 62 2.46 -6.25 -13.23
CA SER A 62 3.91 -6.17 -13.41
C SER A 62 4.36 -4.71 -13.48
N GLU A 63 3.57 -3.84 -14.12
CA GLU A 63 3.83 -2.38 -14.09
C GLU A 63 3.93 -1.86 -12.64
N ASP A 64 2.96 -2.20 -11.79
CA ASP A 64 2.95 -1.78 -10.38
C ASP A 64 4.17 -2.28 -9.58
N ALA A 65 4.75 -3.41 -9.96
CA ALA A 65 5.84 -4.04 -9.22
C ALA A 65 7.25 -3.69 -9.69
N ILE A 66 7.46 -3.54 -11.01
CA ILE A 66 8.82 -3.43 -11.58
C ILE A 66 9.09 -2.15 -12.36
N GLU A 67 8.07 -1.41 -12.81
CA GLU A 67 8.29 -0.18 -13.58
C GLU A 67 8.55 1.06 -12.71
N SER A 68 8.40 0.94 -11.39
CA SER A 68 8.67 2.01 -10.42
C SER A 68 9.47 1.44 -9.25
N HIS A 69 10.42 2.22 -8.73
CA HIS A 69 11.18 1.95 -7.51
C HIS A 69 12.22 0.83 -7.56
N LEU A 70 12.02 -0.23 -8.35
CA LEU A 70 12.98 -1.36 -8.40
C LEU A 70 14.35 -0.92 -8.92
N TYR A 71 14.38 -0.06 -9.94
CA TYR A 71 15.63 0.52 -10.45
C TYR A 71 16.35 1.33 -9.37
N GLU A 72 15.63 2.19 -8.66
CA GLU A 72 16.21 3.06 -7.64
C GLU A 72 16.67 2.30 -6.39
N LEU A 73 15.93 1.27 -5.98
CA LEU A 73 16.34 0.34 -4.92
C LEU A 73 17.66 -0.35 -5.26
N ALA A 74 17.81 -0.83 -6.50
CA ALA A 74 19.05 -1.41 -7.01
C ALA A 74 20.20 -0.38 -7.04
N LYS A 75 19.93 0.80 -7.59
CA LYS A 75 20.90 1.90 -7.69
C LYS A 75 21.43 2.35 -6.33
N ALA A 76 20.57 2.42 -5.31
CA ALA A 76 20.95 2.80 -3.95
C ALA A 76 21.96 1.84 -3.30
N LYS A 77 22.03 0.60 -3.79
CA LYS A 77 23.00 -0.41 -3.35
C LYS A 77 24.12 -0.63 -4.37
N GLY A 78 24.32 0.32 -5.28
CA GLY A 78 25.39 0.29 -6.30
C GLY A 78 25.17 -0.75 -7.40
N LYS A 79 23.97 -1.33 -7.50
CA LYS A 79 23.66 -2.36 -8.50
C LYS A 79 23.11 -1.72 -9.77
N LYS A 80 23.52 -2.25 -10.92
CA LYS A 80 22.96 -1.86 -12.21
C LYS A 80 21.92 -2.88 -12.64
N VAL A 81 20.78 -2.38 -13.12
CA VAL A 81 19.68 -3.23 -13.60
C VAL A 81 19.15 -2.70 -14.93
N ILE A 82 18.72 -3.61 -15.79
CA ILE A 82 17.86 -3.34 -16.96
C ILE A 82 16.54 -4.05 -16.70
N ILE A 83 15.44 -3.34 -16.87
CA ILE A 83 14.09 -3.86 -16.59
C ILE A 83 13.25 -3.73 -17.85
N GLY A 84 12.71 -4.83 -18.35
CA GLY A 84 11.73 -4.89 -19.42
C GLY A 84 10.37 -5.33 -18.87
N ASN A 85 9.29 -4.69 -19.31
CA ASN A 85 7.92 -5.13 -19.06
C ASN A 85 7.15 -5.26 -20.40
N MET A 86 6.66 -6.45 -20.68
CA MET A 86 5.76 -6.73 -21.80
C MET A 86 4.32 -6.49 -21.31
N TYR A 87 3.80 -5.30 -21.60
CA TYR A 87 2.53 -4.84 -21.06
C TYR A 87 1.38 -4.98 -22.06
N ILE A 88 0.31 -5.65 -21.61
CA ILE A 88 -1.06 -5.52 -22.12
C ILE A 88 -1.98 -5.40 -20.90
N GLY A 89 -2.83 -4.37 -20.86
CA GLY A 89 -3.77 -4.18 -19.74
C GLY A 89 -4.70 -5.37 -19.59
N GLY A 90 -4.78 -5.96 -18.39
CA GLY A 90 -5.66 -7.09 -18.10
C GLY A 90 -5.31 -8.42 -18.79
N ALA A 91 -4.14 -8.55 -19.42
CA ALA A 91 -3.77 -9.80 -20.08
C ALA A 91 -3.61 -10.97 -19.11
N SER A 92 -4.20 -12.09 -19.48
CA SER A 92 -4.08 -13.40 -18.84
C SER A 92 -2.94 -14.22 -19.44
N LEU A 93 -2.58 -15.33 -18.78
CA LEU A 93 -1.66 -16.31 -19.36
C LEU A 93 -2.18 -16.86 -20.69
N GLU A 94 -3.51 -17.03 -20.84
CA GLU A 94 -4.12 -17.48 -22.09
C GLU A 94 -3.89 -16.46 -23.22
N ASP A 95 -4.06 -15.16 -22.94
CA ASP A 95 -3.76 -14.10 -23.90
C ASP A 95 -2.28 -14.11 -24.30
N HIS A 96 -1.39 -14.32 -23.33
CA HIS A 96 0.04 -14.42 -23.61
C HIS A 96 0.38 -15.63 -24.47
N VAL A 97 -0.21 -16.80 -24.21
CA VAL A 97 -0.06 -18.01 -25.05
C VAL A 97 -0.55 -17.75 -26.47
N LYS A 98 -1.76 -17.19 -26.62
CA LYS A 98 -2.31 -16.86 -27.95
C LYS A 98 -1.38 -15.93 -28.73
N ASN A 99 -0.85 -14.90 -28.08
CA ASN A 99 0.04 -13.93 -28.70
C ASN A 99 1.44 -14.52 -28.99
N ALA A 100 1.93 -15.44 -28.16
CA ALA A 100 3.18 -16.15 -28.39
C ALA A 100 3.06 -17.05 -29.64
N LEU A 101 2.02 -17.89 -29.70
CA LEU A 101 1.82 -18.85 -30.79
C LEU A 101 1.52 -18.19 -32.14
N SER A 102 0.84 -17.03 -32.13
CA SER A 102 0.59 -16.23 -33.33
C SER A 102 1.73 -15.26 -33.69
N ASN A 103 2.77 -15.17 -32.86
CA ASN A 103 3.82 -14.14 -32.93
C ASN A 103 3.23 -12.71 -33.01
N GLY A 104 2.16 -12.45 -32.26
CA GLY A 104 1.43 -11.19 -32.24
C GLY A 104 2.29 -10.04 -31.71
N SER A 105 2.47 -9.01 -32.53
CA SER A 105 3.14 -7.75 -32.18
C SER A 105 2.18 -6.75 -31.55
N VAL A 106 1.68 -7.09 -30.35
CA VAL A 106 0.58 -6.37 -29.69
C VAL A 106 0.95 -5.73 -28.36
N TYR A 107 2.20 -5.90 -27.90
CA TYR A 107 2.62 -5.41 -26.59
C TYR A 107 3.13 -3.97 -26.65
N SER A 108 2.83 -3.22 -25.59
CA SER A 108 3.59 -2.03 -25.22
C SER A 108 4.82 -2.50 -24.44
N TYR A 109 5.94 -2.72 -25.14
CA TYR A 109 7.18 -3.11 -24.48
C TYR A 109 7.83 -1.89 -23.83
N ARG A 110 8.00 -1.92 -22.51
CA ARG A 110 8.51 -0.80 -21.74
C ARG A 110 9.83 -1.19 -21.11
N LYS A 111 10.88 -0.42 -21.34
CA LYS A 111 12.24 -0.76 -20.91
C LYS A 111 12.87 0.38 -20.12
N ILE A 112 13.42 0.07 -18.96
CA ILE A 112 14.24 0.95 -18.14
C ILE A 112 15.70 0.52 -18.36
N ASP A 113 16.52 1.45 -18.85
CA ASP A 113 17.94 1.20 -19.08
C ASP A 113 18.79 1.37 -17.80
N THR A 114 20.09 1.16 -17.92
CA THR A 114 21.03 1.26 -16.78
C THR A 114 21.14 2.67 -16.18
N ASN A 115 20.66 3.70 -16.88
CA ASN A 115 20.60 5.09 -16.41
C ASN A 115 19.24 5.41 -15.77
N GLY A 116 18.31 4.45 -15.73
CA GLY A 116 16.96 4.63 -15.19
C GLY A 116 16.00 5.27 -16.18
N VAL A 117 16.40 5.42 -17.45
CA VAL A 117 15.56 6.05 -18.47
C VAL A 117 14.56 5.01 -18.98
N LYS A 118 13.27 5.28 -18.78
CA LYS A 118 12.16 4.47 -19.28
C LYS A 118 11.82 4.87 -20.72
N LYS A 119 11.77 3.89 -21.62
CA LYS A 119 11.30 4.03 -23.00
C LYS A 119 10.18 3.04 -23.29
N THR A 120 9.27 3.43 -24.17
CA THR A 120 8.14 2.59 -24.61
C THR A 120 8.25 2.30 -26.09
N TYR A 121 8.12 1.03 -26.45
CA TYR A 121 8.19 0.50 -27.80
C TYR A 121 6.84 -0.17 -28.11
N PRO A 122 5.99 0.43 -28.96
CA PRO A 122 4.72 -0.17 -29.33
C PRO A 122 4.93 -1.33 -30.31
N ASN A 123 3.92 -2.19 -30.43
CA ASN A 123 3.85 -3.25 -31.44
C ASN A 123 5.04 -4.23 -31.38
N ILE A 124 5.43 -4.64 -30.18
CA ILE A 124 6.48 -5.64 -29.97
C ILE A 124 5.84 -7.00 -29.68
N SER A 125 6.43 -8.08 -30.19
CA SER A 125 6.03 -9.46 -29.86
C SER A 125 6.87 -10.03 -28.72
N ILE A 126 6.38 -11.08 -28.05
CA ILE A 126 7.16 -11.81 -27.03
C ILE A 126 8.49 -12.31 -27.60
N ALA A 127 8.48 -12.85 -28.82
CA ALA A 127 9.70 -13.35 -29.46
C ALA A 127 10.78 -12.27 -29.59
N SER A 128 10.41 -11.07 -30.05
CA SER A 128 11.34 -9.94 -30.19
C SER A 128 11.88 -9.44 -28.84
N ALA A 129 11.03 -9.41 -27.80
CA ALA A 129 11.46 -8.97 -26.48
C ALA A 129 12.39 -9.98 -25.79
N VAL A 130 12.14 -11.28 -25.95
CA VAL A 130 12.97 -12.35 -25.36
C VAL A 130 14.40 -12.33 -25.92
N ILE A 131 14.57 -12.00 -27.20
CA ILE A 131 15.91 -11.87 -27.82
C ILE A 131 16.50 -10.45 -27.71
N ASN A 132 15.79 -9.50 -27.09
CA ASN A 132 16.27 -8.12 -26.96
C ASN A 132 17.46 -7.99 -26.01
N GLU A 133 17.60 -8.91 -25.06
CA GLU A 133 18.70 -9.00 -24.11
C GLU A 133 19.02 -10.46 -23.79
N GLN A 134 20.23 -10.69 -23.25
CA GLN A 134 20.54 -11.91 -22.51
C GLN A 134 19.93 -11.80 -21.11
N TRP A 135 18.62 -11.96 -21.00
CA TRP A 135 17.89 -11.81 -19.74
C TRP A 135 18.40 -12.78 -18.67
N ASP A 136 18.64 -12.30 -17.45
CA ASP A 136 19.01 -13.13 -16.30
C ASP A 136 17.76 -13.69 -15.63
N TYR A 137 16.69 -12.90 -15.60
CA TYR A 137 15.41 -13.25 -15.01
C TYR A 137 14.28 -12.99 -15.99
N ILE A 138 13.42 -13.98 -16.22
CA ILE A 138 12.19 -13.83 -17.00
C ILE A 138 11.00 -14.27 -16.16
N SER A 139 10.05 -13.37 -15.91
CA SER A 139 8.91 -13.65 -15.04
C SER A 139 7.59 -13.82 -15.79
N PHE A 140 6.74 -14.66 -15.21
CA PHE A 140 5.35 -14.88 -15.63
C PHE A 140 4.40 -14.58 -14.47
N GLN A 141 3.18 -14.16 -14.80
CA GLN A 141 2.09 -14.01 -13.86
C GLN A 141 0.74 -14.24 -14.55
N GLN A 142 -0.27 -14.57 -13.77
CA GLN A 142 -1.65 -14.61 -14.23
C GLN A 142 -2.33 -13.23 -14.09
N VAL A 143 -3.45 -13.05 -14.79
CA VAL A 143 -4.36 -11.93 -14.56
C VAL A 143 -5.01 -12.05 -13.16
N SER A 144 -5.22 -10.92 -12.50
CA SER A 144 -5.55 -10.90 -11.07
C SER A 144 -6.82 -11.68 -10.69
N GLN A 145 -7.89 -11.65 -11.49
CA GLN A 145 -9.11 -12.42 -11.18
C GLN A 145 -8.92 -13.94 -11.23
N ASN A 146 -7.92 -14.43 -11.98
CA ASN A 146 -7.60 -15.85 -12.13
C ASN A 146 -6.35 -16.24 -11.33
N SER A 147 -5.75 -15.31 -10.60
CA SER A 147 -4.43 -15.49 -9.98
C SER A 147 -4.39 -16.58 -8.91
N GLY A 148 -5.52 -16.93 -8.30
CA GLY A 148 -5.67 -18.07 -7.39
C GLY A 148 -6.33 -19.31 -8.01
N GLN A 149 -6.52 -19.36 -9.33
CA GLN A 149 -7.14 -20.49 -10.02
C GLN A 149 -6.08 -21.34 -10.72
N PHE A 150 -5.59 -22.37 -10.04
CA PHE A 150 -4.47 -23.21 -10.51
C PHE A 150 -4.67 -23.81 -11.92
N ASP A 151 -5.87 -24.26 -12.26
CA ASP A 151 -6.16 -24.88 -13.56
C ASP A 151 -5.85 -23.94 -14.75
N THR A 152 -6.00 -22.62 -14.53
CA THR A 152 -5.64 -21.60 -15.53
C THR A 152 -4.14 -21.51 -15.74
N TYR A 153 -3.32 -21.80 -14.73
CA TYR A 153 -1.86 -21.92 -14.88
C TYR A 153 -1.50 -23.25 -15.52
N GLN A 154 -2.11 -24.36 -15.08
CA GLN A 154 -1.80 -25.71 -15.55
C GLN A 154 -1.95 -25.84 -17.07
N SER A 155 -2.98 -25.21 -17.63
CA SER A 155 -3.28 -25.24 -19.07
C SER A 155 -2.44 -24.29 -19.93
N THR A 156 -1.84 -23.23 -19.36
CA THR A 156 -1.23 -22.15 -20.15
C THR A 156 0.25 -21.89 -19.85
N LEU A 157 0.66 -21.97 -18.59
CA LEU A 157 2.00 -21.60 -18.15
C LEU A 157 3.11 -22.44 -18.82
N PRO A 158 2.99 -23.79 -18.93
CA PRO A 158 4.01 -24.60 -19.62
C PRO A 158 4.21 -24.21 -21.09
N VAL A 159 3.12 -23.88 -21.78
CA VAL A 159 3.16 -23.50 -23.21
C VAL A 159 3.91 -22.18 -23.39
N LEU A 160 3.56 -21.17 -22.60
CA LEU A 160 4.22 -19.86 -22.65
C LEU A 160 5.69 -19.97 -22.25
N TYR A 161 5.99 -20.74 -21.19
CA TYR A 161 7.35 -20.98 -20.74
C TYR A 161 8.22 -21.64 -21.81
N ASN A 162 7.75 -22.72 -22.44
CA ASN A 162 8.52 -23.40 -23.48
C ASN A 162 8.80 -22.48 -24.66
N PHE A 163 7.79 -21.73 -25.11
CA PHE A 163 7.96 -20.74 -26.18
C PHE A 163 9.07 -19.72 -25.87
N VAL A 164 9.08 -19.20 -24.64
CA VAL A 164 10.08 -18.23 -24.18
C VAL A 164 11.45 -18.88 -24.03
N LYS A 165 11.52 -20.05 -23.40
CA LYS A 165 12.77 -20.74 -23.10
C LYS A 165 13.53 -21.14 -24.35
N GLU A 166 12.84 -21.62 -25.38
CA GLU A 166 13.46 -21.98 -26.67
C GLU A 166 14.10 -20.77 -27.39
N ARG A 167 13.71 -19.54 -27.02
CA ARG A 167 14.18 -18.30 -27.66
C ARG A 167 15.13 -17.49 -26.78
N ALA A 168 15.22 -17.80 -25.48
CA ALA A 168 16.03 -17.04 -24.55
C ALA A 168 17.52 -17.14 -24.93
N LEU A 169 18.19 -15.99 -25.07
CA LEU A 169 19.60 -15.94 -25.46
C LEU A 169 20.55 -16.38 -24.34
N ASN A 170 20.10 -16.35 -23.09
CA ASN A 170 20.85 -16.80 -21.93
C ASN A 170 20.38 -18.19 -21.53
N ALA A 171 21.20 -19.21 -21.77
CA ALA A 171 20.90 -20.59 -21.37
C ALA A 171 20.79 -20.75 -19.84
N GLY A 172 21.39 -19.83 -19.07
CA GLY A 172 21.29 -19.76 -17.60
C GLY A 172 20.18 -18.85 -17.08
N ALA A 173 19.25 -18.40 -17.93
CA ALA A 173 18.13 -17.56 -17.51
C ALA A 173 17.31 -18.27 -16.41
N LYS A 174 17.04 -17.53 -15.32
CA LYS A 174 16.18 -17.95 -14.24
C LYS A 174 14.74 -17.56 -14.55
N TYR A 175 13.84 -18.51 -14.41
CA TYR A 175 12.42 -18.28 -14.65
C TYR A 175 11.68 -18.04 -13.34
N VAL A 176 10.83 -17.03 -13.33
CA VAL A 176 10.25 -16.47 -12.11
C VAL A 176 8.72 -16.51 -12.18
N LEU A 177 8.07 -16.90 -11.09
CA LEU A 177 6.65 -16.64 -10.91
C LEU A 177 6.48 -15.39 -10.05
N HIS A 178 5.77 -14.39 -10.56
CA HIS A 178 5.39 -13.22 -9.78
C HIS A 178 4.05 -13.51 -9.07
N GLN A 179 4.12 -13.89 -7.80
CA GLN A 179 2.95 -14.10 -6.95
C GLN A 179 2.35 -12.73 -6.63
N THR A 180 1.25 -12.40 -7.31
CA THR A 180 0.51 -11.14 -7.14
C THR A 180 -0.28 -11.10 -5.83
N TRP A 181 -0.94 -9.98 -5.54
CA TRP A 181 -1.68 -9.74 -4.30
C TRP A 181 -3.18 -9.94 -4.43
N ALA A 182 -3.83 -10.21 -3.29
CA ALA A 182 -5.28 -10.17 -3.16
C ALA A 182 -5.82 -8.74 -3.23
N TYR A 183 -7.05 -8.59 -3.69
CA TYR A 183 -7.77 -7.33 -3.71
C TYR A 183 -8.03 -6.78 -2.29
N ALA A 184 -8.35 -5.49 -2.19
CA ALA A 184 -8.85 -4.90 -0.95
C ALA A 184 -10.17 -5.58 -0.53
N GLN A 185 -10.45 -5.65 0.77
CA GLN A 185 -11.67 -6.21 1.35
C GLN A 185 -12.94 -5.55 0.79
N ASN A 186 -12.86 -4.26 0.47
CA ASN A 186 -13.97 -3.48 -0.10
C ASN A 186 -13.98 -3.47 -1.64
N SER A 187 -13.14 -4.25 -2.31
CA SER A 187 -13.02 -4.22 -3.76
C SER A 187 -14.33 -4.55 -4.45
N THR A 188 -14.71 -3.73 -5.42
CA THR A 188 -15.88 -3.94 -6.27
C THR A 188 -15.53 -4.64 -7.58
N HIS A 189 -14.27 -5.08 -7.75
CA HIS A 189 -13.84 -5.75 -8.97
C HIS A 189 -14.67 -7.03 -9.18
N SER A 190 -15.24 -7.21 -10.38
CA SER A 190 -16.15 -8.32 -10.68
C SER A 190 -15.50 -9.69 -10.46
N GLY A 191 -14.20 -9.80 -10.73
CA GLY A 191 -13.40 -11.00 -10.51
C GLY A 191 -13.23 -11.39 -9.03
N PHE A 192 -13.57 -10.54 -8.06
CA PHE A 192 -13.44 -10.89 -6.65
C PHE A 192 -14.46 -11.95 -6.21
N VAL A 193 -15.55 -12.11 -6.98
CA VAL A 193 -16.55 -13.16 -6.77
C VAL A 193 -15.95 -14.57 -6.82
N ASN A 194 -14.87 -14.75 -7.59
CA ASN A 194 -14.13 -16.02 -7.68
C ASN A 194 -13.57 -16.48 -6.31
N TYR A 195 -13.49 -15.56 -5.35
CA TYR A 195 -12.93 -15.77 -4.02
C TYR A 195 -13.94 -15.37 -2.92
N ASN A 196 -15.24 -15.46 -3.23
CA ASN A 196 -16.34 -15.10 -2.31
C ASN A 196 -16.30 -13.65 -1.81
N LYS A 197 -15.61 -12.76 -2.55
CA LYS A 197 -15.31 -11.38 -2.12
C LYS A 197 -14.58 -11.32 -0.76
N ASP A 198 -13.76 -12.33 -0.48
CA ASP A 198 -12.96 -12.41 0.73
C ASP A 198 -11.47 -12.30 0.42
N GLN A 199 -10.80 -11.33 1.05
CA GLN A 199 -9.40 -11.02 0.78
C GLN A 199 -8.47 -12.16 1.17
N LEU A 200 -8.72 -12.80 2.32
CA LEU A 200 -7.85 -13.85 2.83
C LEU A 200 -7.98 -15.13 1.99
N THR A 201 -9.21 -15.47 1.57
CA THR A 201 -9.51 -16.55 0.63
C THR A 201 -8.77 -16.32 -0.69
N MET A 202 -8.83 -15.11 -1.25
CA MET A 202 -8.09 -14.78 -2.47
C MET A 202 -6.58 -14.90 -2.28
N TYR A 203 -6.03 -14.36 -1.18
CA TYR A 203 -4.61 -14.44 -0.87
C TYR A 203 -4.13 -15.89 -0.79
N GLN A 204 -4.84 -16.73 -0.01
CA GLN A 204 -4.50 -18.15 0.15
C GLN A 204 -4.55 -18.90 -1.18
N ALA A 205 -5.57 -18.63 -2.00
CA ALA A 205 -5.70 -19.23 -3.32
C ALA A 205 -4.55 -18.83 -4.26
N ILE A 206 -4.11 -17.56 -4.24
CA ILE A 206 -2.96 -17.07 -5.02
C ILE A 206 -1.67 -17.79 -4.60
N VAL A 207 -1.41 -17.87 -3.29
CA VAL A 207 -0.25 -18.56 -2.74
C VAL A 207 -0.24 -20.03 -3.17
N ASP A 208 -1.35 -20.74 -2.99
CA ASP A 208 -1.50 -22.15 -3.39
C ASP A 208 -1.28 -22.35 -4.90
N ALA A 209 -1.95 -21.56 -5.74
CA ALA A 209 -1.83 -21.66 -7.19
C ALA A 209 -0.40 -21.42 -7.68
N ASN A 210 0.31 -20.43 -7.12
CA ASN A 210 1.71 -20.16 -7.48
C ASN A 210 2.66 -21.28 -7.03
N ASN A 211 2.45 -21.84 -5.84
CA ASN A 211 3.24 -22.98 -5.36
C ASN A 211 3.04 -24.23 -6.22
N LYS A 212 1.79 -24.52 -6.62
CA LYS A 212 1.47 -25.62 -7.54
C LYS A 212 1.97 -25.35 -8.97
N ALA A 213 2.02 -24.09 -9.40
CA ALA A 213 2.51 -23.71 -10.72
C ALA A 213 4.05 -23.76 -10.83
N LYS A 214 4.78 -23.53 -9.73
CA LYS A 214 6.26 -23.55 -9.69
C LYS A 214 6.88 -24.81 -10.34
N PRO A 215 6.48 -26.05 -10.01
CA PRO A 215 7.05 -27.26 -10.61
C PRO A 215 6.66 -27.44 -12.09
N LEU A 216 5.59 -26.82 -12.59
CA LEU A 216 5.17 -26.96 -14.00
C LEU A 216 6.24 -26.48 -14.99
N ILE A 217 7.07 -25.54 -14.56
CA ILE A 217 8.13 -24.94 -15.38
C ILE A 217 9.51 -24.99 -14.71
N ASN A 218 9.61 -25.70 -13.57
CA ASN A 218 10.78 -25.67 -12.69
C ASN A 218 11.27 -24.24 -12.41
N ALA A 219 10.34 -23.35 -12.04
CA ALA A 219 10.66 -21.95 -11.79
C ALA A 219 11.71 -21.82 -10.67
N SER A 220 12.75 -21.02 -10.93
CA SER A 220 13.88 -20.82 -10.02
C SER A 220 13.46 -20.11 -8.74
N LEU A 221 12.52 -19.18 -8.82
CA LEU A 221 11.96 -18.50 -7.65
C LEU A 221 10.50 -18.07 -7.87
N ILE A 222 9.81 -17.86 -6.75
CA ILE A 222 8.56 -17.10 -6.68
C ILE A 222 8.91 -15.76 -6.04
N VAL A 223 8.52 -14.63 -6.63
CA VAL A 223 8.58 -13.32 -5.96
C VAL A 223 7.27 -13.12 -5.19
N PRO A 224 7.27 -13.15 -3.84
CA PRO A 224 6.06 -13.22 -3.02
C PRO A 224 5.43 -11.83 -2.77
N SER A 225 5.22 -11.03 -3.82
CA SER A 225 4.64 -9.68 -3.70
C SER A 225 3.28 -9.72 -3.00
N GLY A 226 2.47 -10.74 -3.26
CA GLY A 226 1.18 -10.95 -2.59
C GLY A 226 1.30 -11.07 -1.08
N THR A 227 2.25 -11.87 -0.62
CA THR A 227 2.55 -12.03 0.81
C THR A 227 3.11 -10.74 1.41
N ALA A 228 3.95 -10.01 0.69
CA ALA A 228 4.47 -8.71 1.18
C ALA A 228 3.35 -7.69 1.39
N ILE A 229 2.40 -7.59 0.46
CA ILE A 229 1.22 -6.73 0.62
C ILE A 229 0.36 -7.22 1.78
N GLN A 230 0.15 -8.53 1.92
CA GLN A 230 -0.66 -9.07 3.02
C GLN A 230 0.00 -8.86 4.39
N ASN A 231 1.32 -8.95 4.49
CA ASN A 231 2.09 -8.57 5.68
C ASN A 231 1.88 -7.08 5.99
N ALA A 232 2.08 -6.21 4.99
CA ALA A 232 1.99 -4.77 5.17
C ALA A 232 0.58 -4.32 5.63
N ARG A 233 -0.48 -5.00 5.17
CA ARG A 233 -1.87 -4.78 5.62
C ARG A 233 -2.10 -5.01 7.11
N THR A 234 -1.22 -5.77 7.77
CA THR A 234 -1.29 -6.00 9.22
C THR A 234 -0.65 -4.89 10.05
N SER A 235 -0.03 -3.89 9.41
CA SER A 235 0.49 -2.69 10.08
C SER A 235 -0.62 -1.65 10.34
N VAL A 236 -0.25 -0.53 10.94
CA VAL A 236 -1.13 0.63 11.18
C VAL A 236 -1.77 1.18 9.90
N VAL A 237 -1.20 0.90 8.73
CA VAL A 237 -1.77 1.33 7.44
C VAL A 237 -3.08 0.60 7.11
N GLY A 238 -3.27 -0.62 7.62
CA GLY A 238 -4.45 -1.43 7.32
C GLY A 238 -4.56 -1.77 5.83
N ASP A 239 -5.80 -1.92 5.34
CA ASP A 239 -6.09 -2.35 3.96
C ASP A 239 -5.94 -1.25 2.88
N ASN A 240 -5.02 -0.30 3.07
CA ASN A 240 -4.85 0.89 2.23
C ASN A 240 -3.67 0.78 1.24
N PHE A 241 -3.40 -0.44 0.76
CA PHE A 241 -2.32 -0.74 -0.19
C PHE A 241 -2.77 -0.79 -1.65
N THR A 242 -4.05 -0.47 -1.93
CA THR A 242 -4.59 -0.39 -3.30
C THR A 242 -5.19 0.98 -3.56
N ARG A 243 -5.18 1.44 -4.83
CA ARG A 243 -5.72 2.74 -5.25
C ARG A 243 -7.16 2.68 -5.77
N ASP A 244 -7.59 1.51 -6.21
CA ASP A 244 -8.88 1.26 -6.85
C ASP A 244 -9.48 -0.09 -6.41
N GLY A 245 -9.02 -0.61 -5.27
CA GLY A 245 -9.44 -1.89 -4.72
C GLY A 245 -8.64 -3.09 -5.23
N TYR A 246 -7.76 -2.92 -6.23
CA TYR A 246 -6.97 -4.05 -6.75
C TYR A 246 -5.57 -3.68 -7.25
N HIS A 247 -5.37 -2.54 -7.91
CA HIS A 247 -4.02 -2.08 -8.24
C HIS A 247 -3.37 -1.38 -7.05
N LEU A 248 -2.04 -1.43 -6.96
CA LEU A 248 -1.32 -0.93 -5.80
C LEU A 248 -1.42 0.59 -5.63
N SER A 249 -1.44 1.03 -4.37
CA SER A 249 -1.39 2.44 -4.02
C SER A 249 -0.04 3.04 -4.42
N ILE A 250 -0.06 4.33 -4.76
CA ILE A 250 1.12 5.09 -5.15
C ILE A 250 1.46 6.08 -4.02
N PRO A 251 2.71 6.09 -3.51
CA PRO A 251 3.83 5.21 -3.89
C PRO A 251 3.90 3.91 -3.08
N MET A 252 3.21 3.82 -1.93
CA MET A 252 3.54 2.83 -0.89
C MET A 252 3.30 1.38 -1.31
N GLY A 253 2.17 1.07 -1.95
CA GLY A 253 1.90 -0.28 -2.46
C GLY A 253 2.96 -0.71 -3.48
N ARG A 254 3.19 0.12 -4.51
CA ARG A 254 4.23 -0.14 -5.53
C ARG A 254 5.62 -0.31 -4.93
N TYR A 255 5.98 0.53 -3.96
CA TYR A 255 7.27 0.44 -3.28
C TYR A 255 7.42 -0.88 -2.51
N THR A 256 6.35 -1.38 -1.88
CA THR A 256 6.36 -2.68 -1.18
C THR A 256 6.60 -3.83 -2.15
N ALA A 257 5.94 -3.84 -3.32
CA ALA A 257 6.16 -4.84 -4.35
C ALA A 257 7.59 -4.76 -4.93
N ALA A 258 8.06 -3.55 -5.27
CA ALA A 258 9.41 -3.35 -5.77
C ALA A 258 10.50 -3.75 -4.77
N ALA A 259 10.28 -3.50 -3.47
CA ALA A 259 11.16 -3.94 -2.39
C ALA A 259 11.24 -5.47 -2.29
N THR A 260 10.11 -6.15 -2.51
CA THR A 260 10.04 -7.62 -2.56
C THR A 260 10.81 -8.16 -3.76
N TRP A 261 10.65 -7.53 -4.92
CA TRP A 261 11.40 -7.86 -6.13
C TRP A 261 12.91 -7.65 -5.95
N TYR A 262 13.31 -6.53 -5.35
CA TYR A 262 14.72 -6.25 -5.06
C TYR A 262 15.34 -7.40 -4.24
N GLU A 263 14.74 -7.74 -3.10
CA GLU A 263 15.30 -8.75 -2.21
C GLU A 263 15.30 -10.14 -2.86
N ALA A 264 14.23 -10.48 -3.60
CA ALA A 264 14.14 -11.76 -4.30
C ALA A 264 15.22 -11.93 -5.40
N ILE A 265 15.53 -10.86 -6.13
CA ILE A 265 16.47 -10.90 -7.27
C ILE A 265 17.92 -10.84 -6.81
N PHE A 266 18.21 -10.02 -5.79
CA PHE A 266 19.57 -9.76 -5.34
C PHE A 266 19.98 -10.61 -4.14
N GLY A 267 19.04 -11.25 -3.43
CA GLY A 267 19.31 -12.05 -2.24
C GLY A 267 19.87 -11.21 -1.07
N GLU A 268 19.62 -9.91 -1.10
CA GLU A 268 20.07 -8.95 -0.10
C GLU A 268 18.86 -8.29 0.55
N SER A 269 18.86 -8.20 1.89
CA SER A 269 17.76 -7.57 2.62
C SER A 269 17.50 -6.16 2.12
N VAL A 270 16.22 -5.87 1.87
CA VAL A 270 15.79 -4.52 1.48
C VAL A 270 15.64 -3.58 2.67
N VAL A 271 15.65 -4.11 3.90
CA VAL A 271 15.60 -3.31 5.13
C VAL A 271 16.86 -2.45 5.24
N GLY A 272 16.66 -1.15 5.48
CA GLY A 272 17.75 -0.18 5.50
C GLY A 272 18.27 0.21 4.12
N ASN A 273 17.54 -0.09 3.04
CA ASN A 273 17.80 0.55 1.75
C ASN A 273 17.56 2.07 1.88
N SER A 274 18.54 2.87 1.45
CA SER A 274 18.51 4.33 1.59
C SER A 274 17.60 5.03 0.59
N TYR A 275 17.19 4.34 -0.48
CA TYR A 275 16.19 4.89 -1.39
C TYR A 275 14.80 4.81 -0.77
N LYS A 276 14.08 5.91 -0.88
CA LYS A 276 12.65 6.00 -0.58
C LYS A 276 11.98 6.90 -1.62
N PRO A 277 10.78 6.54 -2.13
CA PRO A 277 10.03 7.39 -3.04
C PRO A 277 9.67 8.74 -2.40
N ALA A 278 9.61 9.79 -3.22
CA ALA A 278 9.03 11.06 -2.80
C ALA A 278 7.59 10.85 -2.32
N GLY A 279 7.22 11.49 -1.21
CA GLY A 279 5.89 11.36 -0.60
C GLY A 279 5.73 10.21 0.41
N LEU A 280 6.69 9.28 0.53
CA LEU A 280 6.73 8.36 1.67
C LEU A 280 7.48 8.98 2.84
N SER A 281 6.98 8.77 4.06
CA SER A 281 7.73 8.97 5.30
C SER A 281 8.74 7.84 5.53
N ASP A 282 9.74 8.07 6.38
CA ASP A 282 10.71 7.01 6.73
C ASP A 282 10.03 5.81 7.42
N PHE A 283 8.98 6.10 8.19
CA PHE A 283 8.17 5.08 8.83
C PHE A 283 7.41 4.22 7.83
N GLU A 284 6.74 4.82 6.83
CA GLU A 284 6.07 4.07 5.75
C GLU A 284 7.06 3.24 4.93
N ALA A 285 8.23 3.81 4.62
CA ALA A 285 9.28 3.06 3.95
C ALA A 285 9.75 1.86 4.76
N SER A 286 9.91 2.01 6.08
CA SER A 286 10.26 0.93 6.99
C SER A 286 9.19 -0.17 7.01
N ILE A 287 7.89 0.19 7.00
CA ILE A 287 6.81 -0.80 6.89
C ILE A 287 6.97 -1.61 5.60
N SER A 288 7.09 -0.93 4.46
CA SER A 288 7.23 -1.60 3.15
C SER A 288 8.45 -2.51 3.07
N GLN A 289 9.61 -2.05 3.55
CA GLN A 289 10.84 -2.84 3.54
C GLN A 289 10.75 -4.07 4.43
N ASN A 290 10.24 -3.94 5.66
CA ASN A 290 10.10 -5.06 6.59
C ASN A 290 9.04 -6.06 6.12
N ALA A 291 7.91 -5.58 5.56
CA ALA A 291 6.87 -6.43 5.02
C ALA A 291 7.38 -7.29 3.84
N ALA A 292 8.18 -6.67 2.94
CA ALA A 292 8.87 -7.38 1.87
C ALA A 292 9.86 -8.42 2.40
N HIS A 293 10.73 -8.02 3.34
CA HIS A 293 11.71 -8.93 3.95
C HIS A 293 11.04 -10.15 4.61
N PHE A 294 9.99 -9.94 5.40
CA PHE A 294 9.24 -11.03 6.02
C PHE A 294 8.54 -11.93 5.00
N ALA A 295 8.09 -11.38 3.86
CA ALA A 295 7.54 -12.20 2.78
C ALA A 295 8.59 -13.09 2.14
N LEU A 296 9.86 -12.68 2.08
CA LEU A 296 10.94 -13.55 1.61
C LEU A 296 11.29 -14.65 2.62
N GLN A 297 11.21 -14.35 3.92
CA GLN A 297 11.42 -15.35 4.97
C GLN A 297 10.29 -16.37 5.05
N LYS A 298 9.04 -15.91 4.86
CA LYS A 298 7.81 -16.69 5.01
C LYS A 298 6.87 -16.45 3.81
N PRO A 299 7.20 -16.95 2.60
CA PRO A 299 6.51 -16.59 1.36
C PRO A 299 5.11 -17.18 1.18
N ASN A 300 4.65 -18.00 2.12
CA ASN A 300 3.39 -18.73 2.04
C ASN A 300 2.42 -18.39 3.19
N GLU A 301 2.80 -17.51 4.12
CA GLU A 301 1.99 -17.16 5.27
C GLU A 301 2.14 -15.68 5.66
N VAL A 302 1.08 -15.13 6.26
CA VAL A 302 1.10 -13.74 6.71
C VAL A 302 1.93 -13.62 7.98
N THR A 303 2.94 -12.77 7.95
CA THR A 303 3.70 -12.33 9.13
C THR A 303 3.11 -11.02 9.66
N GLN A 304 2.70 -11.03 10.93
CA GLN A 304 2.14 -9.85 11.59
C GLN A 304 3.20 -8.76 11.79
N MET A 305 2.88 -7.54 11.39
CA MET A 305 3.72 -6.35 11.52
C MET A 305 3.59 -5.73 12.92
N VAL A 306 3.81 -6.54 13.97
CA VAL A 306 3.54 -6.18 15.38
C VAL A 306 4.20 -4.86 15.81
N ASN A 307 5.41 -4.59 15.34
CA ASN A 307 6.16 -3.37 15.64
C ASN A 307 5.65 -2.12 14.89
N PHE A 308 4.64 -2.29 14.04
CA PHE A 308 4.09 -1.24 13.20
C PHE A 308 2.57 -1.06 13.35
N GLN A 309 1.93 -1.67 14.35
CA GLN A 309 0.46 -1.64 14.52
C GLN A 309 -0.10 -0.37 15.18
N GLY A 310 0.74 0.43 15.86
CA GLY A 310 0.30 1.57 16.66
C GLY A 310 -0.50 1.15 17.90
N ASP A 311 -0.61 2.02 18.90
CA ASP A 311 -1.25 1.72 20.19
C ASP A 311 -2.46 2.65 20.50
N GLY A 312 -2.91 3.41 19.49
CA GLY A 312 -3.96 4.42 19.65
C GLY A 312 -3.47 5.70 20.33
N SER A 313 -2.18 5.79 20.68
CA SER A 313 -1.62 6.97 21.29
C SER A 313 -1.25 8.01 20.23
N PHE A 314 -1.78 9.22 20.41
CA PHE A 314 -1.42 10.38 19.61
C PHE A 314 -1.34 11.64 20.48
N THR A 315 -0.61 12.63 19.96
CA THR A 315 -0.57 14.02 20.43
C THR A 315 -1.26 14.92 19.42
N GLY A 316 -1.73 16.08 19.86
CA GLY A 316 -2.42 17.05 19.01
C GLY A 316 -3.84 16.59 18.68
N VAL A 317 -4.23 16.71 17.41
CA VAL A 317 -5.59 16.41 16.94
C VAL A 317 -5.55 15.52 15.71
N ILE A 318 -6.63 14.77 15.48
CA ILE A 318 -6.87 14.05 14.22
C ILE A 318 -8.00 14.76 13.49
N ASN A 319 -7.75 15.21 12.27
CA ASN A 319 -8.79 15.80 11.43
C ASN A 319 -9.12 14.84 10.29
N ILE A 320 -10.40 14.62 10.03
CA ILE A 320 -10.91 13.74 8.96
C ILE A 320 -11.73 14.59 8.00
N ASN A 321 -11.34 14.57 6.73
CA ASN A 321 -12.05 15.15 5.59
C ASN A 321 -12.96 14.08 4.98
N LEU A 322 -14.26 14.38 4.89
CA LEU A 322 -15.29 13.52 4.28
C LEU A 322 -15.78 14.11 2.95
N GLY A 323 -14.83 14.51 2.11
CA GLY A 323 -15.02 14.90 0.72
C GLY A 323 -14.12 14.07 -0.18
N THR A 324 -14.51 13.83 -1.43
CA THR A 324 -13.75 12.98 -2.39
C THR A 324 -12.45 13.61 -2.88
N ALA A 325 -12.14 14.84 -2.46
CA ALA A 325 -10.90 15.51 -2.80
C ALA A 325 -9.70 14.89 -2.05
N ALA A 326 -8.52 14.99 -2.65
CA ALA A 326 -7.26 14.69 -1.96
C ALA A 326 -7.21 15.48 -0.64
N ALA A 327 -6.83 14.80 0.45
CA ALA A 327 -6.85 15.42 1.75
C ALA A 327 -5.81 16.56 1.82
N PRO A 328 -6.19 17.78 2.23
CA PRO A 328 -5.24 18.85 2.47
C PRO A 328 -4.23 18.47 3.57
N ALA A 329 -3.10 19.18 3.63
CA ALA A 329 -2.12 18.99 4.69
C ALA A 329 -2.77 19.10 6.09
N GLY A 330 -2.46 18.15 6.98
CA GLY A 330 -3.04 18.09 8.33
C GLY A 330 -4.45 17.48 8.41
N TRP A 331 -5.00 16.98 7.30
CA TRP A 331 -6.28 16.29 7.22
C TRP A 331 -6.10 14.87 6.65
N ASN A 332 -6.84 13.92 7.19
CA ASN A 332 -6.96 12.57 6.65
C ASN A 332 -8.11 12.52 5.67
N GLY A 333 -7.92 11.89 4.51
CA GLY A 333 -8.99 11.72 3.53
C GLY A 333 -9.66 10.38 3.72
N LEU A 334 -10.91 10.37 4.20
CA LEU A 334 -11.79 9.22 4.03
C LEU A 334 -12.54 9.45 2.72
N THR A 335 -11.93 9.05 1.60
CA THR A 335 -12.28 9.54 0.24
C THR A 335 -13.36 8.73 -0.48
N GLY A 336 -13.79 7.58 0.08
CA GLY A 336 -14.96 6.83 -0.37
C GLY A 336 -16.13 6.96 0.59
N PHE A 337 -17.36 7.04 0.05
CA PHE A 337 -18.60 7.16 0.83
C PHE A 337 -19.40 5.85 0.97
N THR A 338 -18.87 4.75 0.43
CA THR A 338 -19.48 3.42 0.49
C THR A 338 -18.93 2.59 1.64
N ALA A 339 -19.71 1.60 2.09
CA ALA A 339 -19.25 0.64 3.09
C ALA A 339 -17.92 -0.02 2.67
N GLY A 340 -17.02 -0.19 3.64
CA GLY A 340 -15.66 -0.69 3.45
C GLY A 340 -14.63 0.39 3.08
N SER A 341 -15.03 1.62 2.74
CA SER A 341 -14.08 2.73 2.58
C SER A 341 -13.39 2.99 3.91
N SER A 342 -12.05 3.04 3.93
CA SER A 342 -11.28 3.19 5.17
C SER A 342 -10.07 4.11 5.00
N VAL A 343 -9.53 4.56 6.13
CA VAL A 343 -8.27 5.30 6.20
C VAL A 343 -7.58 5.04 7.53
N ALA A 344 -6.27 4.82 7.48
CA ALA A 344 -5.41 4.85 8.67
C ALA A 344 -5.10 6.29 9.04
N LEU A 345 -5.49 6.69 10.26
CA LEU A 345 -5.48 8.09 10.68
C LEU A 345 -4.09 8.53 11.15
N LYS A 346 -3.73 9.73 10.70
CA LYS A 346 -2.58 10.49 11.14
C LYS A 346 -3.05 11.68 11.98
N ASN A 347 -2.22 12.11 12.92
CA ASN A 347 -2.46 13.36 13.63
C ASN A 347 -2.14 14.58 12.73
N ASN A 348 -2.36 15.79 13.26
CA ASN A 348 -2.10 17.05 12.57
C ASN A 348 -0.61 17.32 12.27
N THR A 349 0.31 16.48 12.76
CA THR A 349 1.73 16.51 12.41
C THR A 349 2.14 15.36 11.47
N ASN A 350 1.17 14.71 10.81
CA ASN A 350 1.36 13.64 9.83
C ASN A 350 1.99 12.34 10.39
N ASN A 351 1.81 12.07 11.68
CA ASN A 351 2.24 10.82 12.31
C ASN A 351 1.06 9.86 12.45
N TYR A 352 1.25 8.59 12.08
CA TYR A 352 0.26 7.55 12.31
C TYR A 352 -0.05 7.39 13.79
N THR A 353 -1.32 7.20 14.11
CA THR A 353 -1.81 7.17 15.50
C THR A 353 -2.16 5.77 16.00
N GLY A 354 -2.15 4.75 15.12
CA GLY A 354 -2.76 3.45 15.41
C GLY A 354 -4.28 3.42 15.20
N ILE A 355 -4.90 4.59 14.97
CA ILE A 355 -6.36 4.71 14.87
C ILE A 355 -6.78 4.59 13.41
N GLY A 356 -7.84 3.83 13.14
CA GLY A 356 -8.46 3.71 11.82
C GLY A 356 -9.87 4.32 11.80
N ALA A 357 -10.32 4.73 10.61
CA ALA A 357 -11.73 5.04 10.35
C ALA A 357 -12.23 4.22 9.16
N THR A 358 -13.40 3.59 9.31
CA THR A 358 -14.03 2.78 8.26
C THR A 358 -15.52 3.08 8.18
N ILE A 359 -16.04 3.32 6.98
CA ILE A 359 -17.48 3.39 6.73
C ILE A 359 -18.04 1.97 6.78
N THR A 360 -18.97 1.70 7.68
CA THR A 360 -19.64 0.38 7.80
C THR A 360 -21.04 0.39 7.20
N GLU A 361 -21.71 1.55 7.19
CA GLU A 361 -22.96 1.78 6.47
C GLU A 361 -22.80 3.01 5.59
N ARG A 362 -23.10 2.84 4.30
CA ARG A 362 -22.82 3.83 3.26
C ARG A 362 -23.58 5.14 3.48
N PHE A 363 -23.03 6.21 2.92
CA PHE A 363 -23.79 7.42 2.57
C PHE A 363 -24.43 7.25 1.18
N ASN A 364 -25.30 8.19 0.80
CA ASN A 364 -25.90 8.22 -0.54
C ASN A 364 -24.85 8.63 -1.57
N GLY A 365 -24.20 9.77 -1.34
CA GLY A 365 -23.21 10.33 -2.23
C GLY A 365 -22.49 11.53 -1.65
N GLN A 366 -21.93 12.35 -2.54
CA GLN A 366 -21.18 13.55 -2.20
C GLN A 366 -21.97 14.82 -2.55
N ASN A 367 -21.84 15.81 -1.67
CA ASN A 367 -22.28 17.18 -1.87
C ASN A 367 -21.06 18.10 -1.98
N THR A 368 -21.05 18.99 -2.97
CA THR A 368 -19.99 19.99 -3.22
C THR A 368 -20.46 21.43 -3.01
N ASP A 369 -21.69 21.61 -2.53
CA ASP A 369 -22.31 22.92 -2.30
C ASP A 369 -22.28 23.31 -0.81
N GLY A 370 -21.21 22.97 -0.09
CA GLY A 370 -20.97 23.43 1.28
C GLY A 370 -20.38 24.84 1.33
N ALA A 371 -20.09 25.32 2.55
CA ALA A 371 -19.52 26.65 2.77
C ALA A 371 -18.08 26.72 2.25
N SER A 372 -17.80 27.70 1.37
CA SER A 372 -16.44 27.92 0.85
C SER A 372 -15.48 28.54 1.88
N THR A 373 -16.04 29.24 2.87
CA THR A 373 -15.31 29.89 3.97
C THR A 373 -16.07 29.63 5.26
N THR A 374 -15.35 29.32 6.34
CA THR A 374 -15.96 29.08 7.65
C THR A 374 -15.25 29.86 8.76
N THR A 375 -15.99 30.11 9.85
CA THR A 375 -15.48 30.72 11.08
C THR A 375 -15.65 29.72 12.22
N THR A 376 -14.85 28.65 12.20
CA THR A 376 -14.93 27.55 13.16
C THR A 376 -13.57 27.28 13.79
N GLU A 377 -13.56 26.72 15.00
CA GLU A 377 -12.33 26.26 15.66
C GLU A 377 -11.62 25.12 14.90
N LEU A 378 -12.30 24.50 13.93
CA LEU A 378 -11.72 23.46 13.08
C LEU A 378 -10.71 24.02 12.08
N ASN A 379 -10.71 25.33 11.78
CA ASN A 379 -9.80 25.96 10.82
C ASN A 379 -9.74 25.18 9.49
N MET A 380 -10.91 24.87 8.95
CA MET A 380 -11.05 24.01 7.77
C MET A 380 -10.60 24.74 6.49
N PRO A 381 -9.74 24.11 5.67
CA PRO A 381 -9.55 24.52 4.29
C PRO A 381 -10.89 24.48 3.52
N THR A 382 -11.02 25.32 2.49
CA THR A 382 -12.21 25.36 1.62
C THR A 382 -12.61 23.98 1.11
N ASP A 383 -11.65 23.15 0.70
CA ASP A 383 -11.93 21.80 0.19
C ASP A 383 -12.52 20.85 1.23
N VAL A 384 -12.32 21.13 2.52
CA VAL A 384 -12.92 20.37 3.63
C VAL A 384 -14.31 20.90 3.95
N SER A 385 -14.49 22.22 4.10
CA SER A 385 -15.79 22.77 4.50
C SER A 385 -16.85 22.74 3.39
N LYS A 386 -16.41 22.78 2.12
CA LYS A 386 -17.28 22.80 0.95
C LYS A 386 -17.78 21.41 0.55
N ASN A 387 -17.00 20.37 0.82
CA ASN A 387 -17.32 19.01 0.40
C ASN A 387 -17.79 18.18 1.59
N SER A 388 -18.85 17.40 1.37
CA SER A 388 -19.43 16.56 2.43
C SER A 388 -20.04 15.29 1.87
N TYR A 389 -20.08 14.24 2.67
CA TYR A 389 -20.99 13.11 2.42
C TYR A 389 -22.39 13.44 2.90
N PHE A 390 -23.38 12.92 2.19
CA PHE A 390 -24.79 13.11 2.53
C PHE A 390 -25.58 11.80 2.46
N GLY A 391 -26.62 11.72 3.27
CA GLY A 391 -27.68 10.71 3.13
C GLY A 391 -29.06 11.35 3.20
N ASN A 392 -30.10 10.54 3.07
CA ASN A 392 -31.49 10.96 2.88
C ASN A 392 -32.43 9.98 3.58
N SER A 393 -32.79 10.28 4.83
CA SER A 393 -33.42 9.30 5.71
C SER A 393 -34.93 9.15 5.57
N LYS A 394 -35.62 10.13 4.97
CA LYS A 394 -37.09 10.19 4.92
C LYS A 394 -37.69 9.84 3.56
N GLY A 395 -36.94 10.02 2.47
CA GLY A 395 -37.43 9.79 1.12
C GLY A 395 -36.31 9.43 0.15
N ALA A 396 -36.66 8.70 -0.92
CA ALA A 396 -35.70 8.23 -1.90
C ALA A 396 -35.02 9.39 -2.66
N PHE A 397 -33.73 9.25 -2.92
CA PHE A 397 -32.94 10.15 -3.74
C PHE A 397 -31.89 9.34 -4.51
N GLY A 398 -31.80 9.54 -5.82
CA GLY A 398 -30.92 8.73 -6.68
C GLY A 398 -31.24 7.23 -6.63
N GLY A 399 -32.51 6.87 -6.42
CA GLY A 399 -32.96 5.48 -6.29
C GLY A 399 -32.64 4.80 -4.95
N LEU A 400 -32.09 5.52 -3.98
CA LEU A 400 -31.72 4.98 -2.67
C LEU A 400 -32.42 5.75 -1.54
N THR A 401 -32.76 5.05 -0.46
CA THR A 401 -33.13 5.65 0.83
C THR A 401 -32.08 5.25 1.85
N ILE A 402 -31.32 6.22 2.35
CA ILE A 402 -30.23 5.98 3.29
C ILE A 402 -30.67 6.48 4.67
N VAL A 403 -31.32 5.60 5.43
CA VAL A 403 -31.89 5.90 6.75
C VAL A 403 -30.81 6.40 7.72
N GLN A 404 -29.62 5.82 7.65
CA GLN A 404 -28.44 6.24 8.41
C GLN A 404 -27.16 5.87 7.67
N SER A 405 -26.06 6.45 8.11
CA SER A 405 -24.70 6.10 7.70
C SER A 405 -23.83 5.94 8.93
N THR A 406 -22.83 5.07 8.86
CA THR A 406 -22.05 4.68 10.05
C THR A 406 -20.57 4.67 9.74
N ILE A 407 -19.79 5.30 10.62
CA ILE A 407 -18.32 5.31 10.59
C ILE A 407 -17.83 4.66 11.89
N LYS A 408 -17.07 3.59 11.76
CA LYS A 408 -16.39 2.94 12.88
C LYS A 408 -14.97 3.49 13.02
N ILE A 409 -14.63 3.97 14.20
CA ILE A 409 -13.28 4.35 14.60
C ILE A 409 -12.69 3.19 15.41
N THR A 410 -11.50 2.72 15.04
CA THR A 410 -10.83 1.56 15.65
C THR A 410 -9.44 1.91 16.16
N GLY A 411 -8.87 1.05 17.01
CA GLY A 411 -7.50 1.24 17.50
C GLY A 411 -7.39 2.34 18.57
N LEU A 412 -8.49 2.68 19.23
CA LEU A 412 -8.50 3.64 20.33
C LEU A 412 -8.07 2.99 21.63
N ASN A 413 -7.33 3.71 22.47
CA ASN A 413 -7.06 3.29 23.83
C ASN A 413 -8.36 3.35 24.67
N LYS A 414 -8.82 2.18 25.14
CA LYS A 414 -10.08 1.99 25.90
C LYS A 414 -10.12 2.65 27.28
N ASP A 415 -8.96 2.97 27.83
CA ASP A 415 -8.80 3.62 29.14
C ASP A 415 -8.82 5.17 29.02
N GLN A 416 -8.95 5.69 27.79
CA GLN A 416 -9.04 7.10 27.49
C GLN A 416 -10.46 7.50 27.08
N ARG A 417 -10.73 8.81 27.14
CA ARG A 417 -11.93 9.42 26.57
C ARG A 417 -11.52 10.30 25.40
N TYR A 418 -12.45 10.49 24.47
CA TYR A 418 -12.23 11.25 23.25
C TYR A 418 -13.39 12.21 23.02
N ASN A 419 -13.08 13.34 22.40
CA ASN A 419 -14.08 14.31 21.95
C ASN A 419 -14.13 14.32 20.42
N PHE A 420 -15.34 14.29 19.87
CA PHE A 420 -15.60 14.30 18.43
C PHE A 420 -16.34 15.57 18.04
N GLY A 421 -15.67 16.44 17.27
CA GLY A 421 -16.24 17.66 16.73
C GLY A 421 -16.74 17.43 15.31
N TYR A 422 -18.00 17.75 15.05
CA TYR A 422 -18.68 17.54 13.77
C TYR A 422 -19.01 18.84 13.07
N PHE A 423 -18.69 18.90 11.77
CA PHE A 423 -19.12 19.97 10.88
C PHE A 423 -19.78 19.41 9.63
N GLY A 424 -20.84 20.08 9.17
CA GLY A 424 -21.53 19.80 7.92
C GLY A 424 -22.18 21.09 7.40
N SER A 425 -22.28 21.21 6.07
CA SER A 425 -22.83 22.39 5.42
C SER A 425 -23.50 22.05 4.10
N ARG A 426 -24.66 22.66 3.85
CA ARG A 426 -25.28 22.78 2.53
C ARG A 426 -25.79 24.21 2.32
N MET A 427 -25.20 24.92 1.37
CA MET A 427 -25.52 26.31 1.05
C MET A 427 -26.72 26.43 0.10
N GLY A 428 -27.39 27.57 0.15
CA GLY A 428 -28.45 27.94 -0.79
C GLY A 428 -29.78 27.22 -0.55
N VAL A 429 -30.07 26.83 0.70
CA VAL A 429 -31.27 26.05 1.05
C VAL A 429 -32.12 26.77 2.10
N GLY A 430 -33.44 26.63 2.02
CA GLY A 430 -34.39 27.29 2.94
C GLY A 430 -35.01 26.38 4.01
N ASP A 431 -34.82 25.07 3.90
CA ASP A 431 -35.30 24.08 4.88
C ASP A 431 -34.27 23.84 5.99
N ASN A 432 -34.71 23.25 7.11
CA ASN A 432 -33.80 22.81 8.18
C ASN A 432 -33.28 21.40 7.86
N ARG A 433 -31.97 21.26 7.69
CA ARG A 433 -31.30 19.99 7.44
C ARG A 433 -30.51 19.55 8.67
N GLU A 434 -31.18 19.54 9.82
CA GLU A 434 -30.60 19.05 11.07
C GLU A 434 -30.05 17.65 10.86
N THR A 435 -28.77 17.50 11.16
CA THR A 435 -28.04 16.24 11.16
C THR A 435 -27.78 15.84 12.60
N LYS A 436 -28.12 14.60 12.93
CA LYS A 436 -27.90 13.98 14.23
C LYS A 436 -26.71 13.04 14.14
N PHE A 437 -25.77 13.22 15.06
CA PHE A 437 -24.58 12.40 15.25
C PHE A 437 -24.73 11.64 16.57
N ILE A 438 -24.75 10.31 16.50
CA ILE A 438 -24.83 9.42 17.66
C ILE A 438 -23.46 8.75 17.78
N THR A 439 -22.75 9.05 18.86
CA THR A 439 -21.37 8.60 19.07
C THR A 439 -21.34 7.61 20.22
N THR A 440 -21.16 6.33 19.88
CA THR A 440 -21.37 5.21 20.80
C THR A 440 -20.10 4.41 20.97
N GLY A 441 -19.61 4.33 22.21
CA GLY A 441 -18.59 3.39 22.66
C GLY A 441 -19.10 2.65 23.89
N ALA A 442 -18.37 2.71 25.01
CA ALA A 442 -18.87 2.27 26.31
C ALA A 442 -19.98 3.19 26.88
N ASN A 443 -20.01 4.45 26.42
CA ASN A 443 -21.09 5.39 26.62
C ASN A 443 -21.55 5.97 25.28
N GLU A 444 -22.72 6.60 25.28
CA GLU A 444 -23.29 7.25 24.10
C GLU A 444 -23.44 8.76 24.33
N VAL A 445 -23.10 9.54 23.29
CA VAL A 445 -23.31 10.99 23.27
C VAL A 445 -23.92 11.40 21.93
N VAL A 446 -24.98 12.19 21.99
CA VAL A 446 -25.71 12.66 20.81
C VAL A 446 -25.51 14.15 20.61
N ALA A 447 -25.08 14.54 19.40
CA ALA A 447 -24.93 15.92 18.97
C ALA A 447 -25.83 16.21 17.76
N ARG A 448 -26.32 17.45 17.62
CA ARG A 448 -27.23 17.85 16.54
C ARG A 448 -26.80 19.18 15.92
N LEU A 449 -26.66 19.22 14.61
CA LEU A 449 -26.24 20.38 13.85
C LEU A 449 -27.24 20.70 12.74
N ASN A 450 -27.78 21.92 12.70
CA ASN A 450 -28.42 22.40 11.48
C ASN A 450 -27.34 22.68 10.42
N THR A 451 -27.32 21.86 9.36
CA THR A 451 -26.33 21.97 8.29
C THR A 451 -26.73 22.95 7.19
N SER A 452 -27.96 23.47 7.21
CA SER A 452 -28.45 24.46 6.24
C SER A 452 -27.73 25.78 6.39
N ASN A 453 -27.05 26.22 5.33
CA ASN A 453 -26.26 27.46 5.26
C ASN A 453 -25.25 27.61 6.42
N ASN A 454 -24.75 26.51 6.96
CA ASN A 454 -23.88 26.54 8.14
C ASN A 454 -22.46 26.99 7.77
N THR A 455 -22.02 28.13 8.30
CA THR A 455 -20.68 28.68 8.07
C THR A 455 -19.82 28.77 9.34
N SER A 456 -20.39 28.52 10.53
CA SER A 456 -19.74 28.85 11.79
C SER A 456 -19.97 27.86 12.93
N ASN A 457 -20.93 26.94 12.82
CA ASN A 457 -21.28 26.06 13.93
C ASN A 457 -20.63 24.68 13.80
N VAL A 458 -20.08 24.21 14.93
CA VAL A 458 -19.55 22.86 15.16
C VAL A 458 -20.24 22.32 16.40
N VAL A 459 -20.52 21.01 16.40
CA VAL A 459 -21.14 20.35 17.57
C VAL A 459 -20.25 19.22 18.04
N TRP A 460 -20.27 18.94 19.34
CA TRP A 460 -19.33 18.02 19.96
C TRP A 460 -20.02 16.88 20.68
N ALA A 461 -19.51 15.67 20.46
CA ALA A 461 -19.71 14.53 21.34
C ALA A 461 -18.49 14.40 22.25
N ASN A 462 -18.61 14.88 23.49
CA ASN A 462 -17.49 14.95 24.44
C ASN A 462 -17.40 13.72 25.33
N ALA A 463 -16.18 13.42 25.78
CA ALA A 463 -15.91 12.40 26.79
C ALA A 463 -16.43 10.99 26.42
N VAL A 464 -16.40 10.62 25.13
CA VAL A 464 -16.80 9.29 24.67
C VAL A 464 -15.66 8.32 24.95
N GLN A 465 -15.97 7.27 25.70
CA GLN A 465 -15.04 6.18 26.00
C GLN A 465 -15.21 5.06 24.97
N PRO A 466 -14.14 4.52 24.38
CA PRO A 466 -14.24 3.37 23.48
C PRO A 466 -14.83 2.14 24.17
N ASN A 467 -15.40 1.23 23.38
CA ASN A 467 -15.85 -0.07 23.88
C ASN A 467 -14.66 -0.97 24.28
N SER A 468 -14.94 -2.20 24.73
CA SER A 468 -13.90 -3.16 25.15
C SER A 468 -12.94 -3.59 24.03
N ALA A 469 -13.33 -3.41 22.76
CA ALA A 469 -12.51 -3.67 21.59
C ALA A 469 -11.68 -2.43 21.14
N GLY A 470 -11.76 -1.31 21.87
CA GLY A 470 -11.07 -0.07 21.48
C GLY A 470 -11.74 0.61 20.28
N GLU A 471 -13.07 0.50 20.17
CA GLU A 471 -13.84 1.04 19.04
C GLU A 471 -14.88 2.08 19.50
N ILE A 472 -15.16 3.04 18.61
CA ILE A 472 -16.27 3.99 18.71
C ILE A 472 -17.03 3.99 17.39
N THR A 473 -18.35 3.93 17.46
CA THR A 473 -19.25 4.00 16.31
C THR A 473 -19.88 5.39 16.22
N ILE A 474 -19.80 6.02 15.05
CA ILE A 474 -20.46 7.30 14.76
C ILE A 474 -21.58 7.02 13.76
N THR A 475 -22.83 7.09 14.22
CA THR A 475 -24.02 6.99 13.37
C THR A 475 -24.53 8.38 13.02
N VAL A 476 -24.79 8.60 11.73
CA VAL A 476 -25.24 9.88 11.16
C VAL A 476 -26.62 9.68 10.53
N THR A 477 -27.58 10.52 10.90
CA THR A 477 -28.94 10.50 10.32
C THR A 477 -29.58 11.88 10.39
N ALA A 478 -30.79 12.04 9.86
CA ALA A 478 -31.55 13.27 10.06
C ALA A 478 -31.95 13.43 11.53
N GLY A 479 -31.79 14.65 12.06
CA GLY A 479 -32.28 15.02 13.37
C GLY A 479 -33.81 15.17 13.41
N GLU A 480 -34.34 15.22 14.63
CA GLU A 480 -35.77 15.33 14.88
C GLU A 480 -36.36 16.64 14.30
N ASN A 481 -35.57 17.72 14.26
CA ASN A 481 -36.00 19.02 13.71
C ASN A 481 -35.77 19.17 12.19
N ASN A 482 -35.31 18.13 11.51
CA ASN A 482 -35.06 18.17 10.07
C ASN A 482 -36.39 18.31 9.30
N THR A 483 -36.56 19.40 8.56
CA THR A 483 -37.79 19.70 7.79
C THR A 483 -37.66 19.43 6.30
N ASN A 484 -36.52 18.93 5.83
CA ASN A 484 -36.34 18.55 4.43
C ASN A 484 -37.16 17.29 4.10
N GLY A 485 -37.89 17.31 2.98
CA GLY A 485 -38.80 16.23 2.57
C GLY A 485 -38.14 14.88 2.32
N SER A 486 -36.86 14.86 1.92
CA SER A 486 -36.08 13.63 1.76
C SER A 486 -35.29 13.25 3.01
N GLY A 487 -35.26 14.10 4.04
CA GLY A 487 -34.47 13.90 5.26
C GLY A 487 -32.98 13.98 5.03
N PHE A 488 -32.51 14.95 4.23
CA PHE A 488 -31.08 15.10 3.98
C PHE A 488 -30.28 15.42 5.24
N TYR A 489 -29.15 14.75 5.41
CA TYR A 489 -28.14 15.01 6.45
C TYR A 489 -26.73 15.05 5.85
N TYR A 490 -25.81 15.79 6.47
CA TYR A 490 -24.49 16.09 5.91
C TYR A 490 -23.37 15.98 6.94
N LEU A 491 -22.24 15.43 6.51
CA LEU A 491 -21.00 15.39 7.29
C LEU A 491 -19.81 15.73 6.39
N ALA A 492 -19.11 16.80 6.73
CA ALA A 492 -17.96 17.31 5.99
C ALA A 492 -16.64 17.04 6.73
N ALA A 493 -16.63 17.23 8.04
CA ALA A 493 -15.43 17.08 8.85
C ALA A 493 -15.71 16.44 10.21
N ILE A 494 -14.74 15.64 10.67
CA ILE A 494 -14.63 15.17 12.05
C ILE A 494 -13.28 15.64 12.61
N ARG A 495 -13.28 16.20 13.81
CA ARG A 495 -12.07 16.38 14.62
C ARG A 495 -12.12 15.44 15.83
N ILE A 496 -11.05 14.69 16.06
CA ILE A 496 -10.87 13.85 17.24
C ILE A 496 -9.78 14.46 18.13
N THR A 497 -10.09 14.59 19.41
CA THR A 497 -9.17 15.02 20.48
C THR A 497 -9.30 14.09 21.68
N LYS A 498 -8.35 14.16 22.62
CA LYS A 498 -8.41 13.46 23.91
C LYS A 498 -8.96 14.39 24.98
#